data_AF-A0A9X3X6H1-F1
#
_entry.id   AF-A0A9X3X6H1-F1
#
_cell.length_a   1.000
_cell.length_b   1.000
_cell.length_c   1.000
_cell.angle_alpha   90.00
_cell.angle_beta   90.00
_cell.angle_gamma   90.00
#
_symmetry.space_group_name_H-M   'P 1'
#
loop_
_entity.id
_entity.type
_entity.pdbx_description
1 polymer ?
#
loop_
_entity_poly.entity_id
_entity_poly.type
_entity_poly.pdbx_seq_one_letter_code
_entity_poly.pdbx_strand_id
1 'polypeptide(L)'
;MVNRPIVYASILTFLIAACAASSSSPGTTGGGGDGGTDTGNVSSKGEQANGACPSSPAELHGTKPNGESCSTFADCAPVCCNCATSGEQFLAAACIDGACAAAGNACQAVETPTFCGGGTGGGGAGGGGAGGGGTGGGPVDPECDPPIDGCWQTCLANDTSPSTCASQCPIGNGVGCYALCVQKGTSASTCETICGTDTPSAQGACYDVCIADSTSASTCEIICGTTTACGERGCYKNCAADGTSTSTCETICGTTTGLGQYACYQLCAANGTSSSTCETICGLGTECAELGCYENCAANGTSTSTCETICGTNSDCAIVGCYKLCIANNTSTSTCETICGTSAGTCNACGTSQTPKDACYALCAHNGTSTSTCSTICG
;
A
#
# COMPACT_ATOMS: atom_id res chain seq x y z
N MET A 1 51.71 6.14 -39.28
CA MET A 1 52.02 5.09 -38.29
C MET A 1 51.82 3.75 -38.98
N VAL A 2 52.87 2.93 -38.98
CA VAL A 2 53.03 1.75 -39.85
C VAL A 2 52.18 0.59 -39.38
N ASN A 3 51.68 -0.18 -40.35
CA ASN A 3 50.70 -1.23 -40.25
C ASN A 3 51.36 -2.64 -40.24
N ARG A 4 50.62 -3.63 -39.69
CA ARG A 4 50.73 -5.11 -39.82
C ARG A 4 51.59 -5.90 -38.81
N PRO A 5 51.36 -7.22 -38.60
CA PRO A 5 50.10 -7.90 -38.26
C PRO A 5 50.25 -9.04 -37.19
N ILE A 6 49.10 -9.65 -36.90
CA ILE A 6 48.73 -10.78 -36.02
C ILE A 6 49.61 -12.05 -36.13
N VAL A 7 49.89 -12.69 -34.98
CA VAL A 7 50.06 -14.16 -34.84
C VAL A 7 49.43 -14.63 -33.51
N TYR A 8 48.53 -15.62 -33.59
CA TYR A 8 47.94 -16.38 -32.48
C TYR A 8 48.89 -17.49 -32.01
N ALA A 9 48.97 -17.73 -30.70
CA ALA A 9 49.44 -19.00 -30.14
C ALA A 9 48.71 -19.31 -28.82
N SER A 10 47.85 -20.32 -28.86
CA SER A 10 47.19 -20.94 -27.72
C SER A 10 48.18 -21.85 -26.98
N ILE A 11 48.29 -21.72 -25.65
CA ILE A 11 48.87 -22.77 -24.80
C ILE A 11 47.97 -22.97 -23.59
N LEU A 12 47.45 -24.20 -23.53
CA LEU A 12 46.71 -24.86 -22.47
C LEU A 12 47.65 -25.14 -21.29
N THR A 13 47.23 -24.88 -20.05
CA THR A 13 47.88 -25.49 -18.87
C THR A 13 46.83 -25.81 -17.82
N PHE A 14 46.67 -27.13 -17.58
CA PHE A 14 45.97 -27.76 -16.47
C PHE A 14 46.94 -27.97 -15.31
N LEU A 15 46.52 -27.66 -14.08
CA LEU A 15 47.03 -28.21 -12.80
C LEU A 15 46.07 -27.75 -11.69
N ILE A 16 45.06 -28.56 -11.33
CA ILE A 16 45.03 -29.50 -10.20
C ILE A 16 45.49 -28.89 -8.87
N ALA A 17 44.50 -28.59 -8.01
CA ALA A 17 44.63 -28.70 -6.55
C ALA A 17 43.35 -29.37 -6.01
N ALA A 18 43.55 -30.47 -5.31
CA ALA A 18 42.54 -31.32 -4.69
C ALA A 18 42.38 -31.01 -3.20
N CYS A 19 41.40 -31.70 -2.59
CA CYS A 19 41.03 -31.81 -1.16
C CYS A 19 39.93 -30.84 -0.71
N ALA A 20 38.84 -31.26 -0.04
CA ALA A 20 38.34 -32.58 0.35
C ALA A 20 36.87 -32.45 0.82
N ALA A 21 36.10 -33.54 0.67
CA ALA A 21 35.03 -34.07 1.52
C ALA A 21 34.04 -33.08 2.21
N SER A 22 32.75 -33.04 1.85
CA SER A 22 31.62 -33.87 2.37
C SER A 22 31.53 -33.88 3.91
N SER A 23 30.42 -33.57 4.58
CA SER A 23 29.10 -34.22 4.43
C SER A 23 28.05 -33.66 5.43
N SER A 24 26.80 -33.45 4.96
CA SER A 24 25.48 -33.80 5.55
C SER A 24 25.23 -33.57 7.07
N SER A 25 24.25 -32.75 7.50
CA SER A 25 22.79 -33.05 7.73
C SER A 25 22.30 -32.10 8.87
N PRO A 26 21.02 -32.02 9.31
CA PRO A 26 19.76 -32.58 8.79
C PRO A 26 18.65 -31.52 8.59
N GLY A 27 17.54 -31.95 7.98
CA GLY A 27 16.28 -31.21 8.00
C GLY A 27 15.63 -31.20 9.38
N THR A 28 14.95 -30.11 9.69
CA THR A 28 14.08 -29.97 10.85
C THR A 28 12.68 -29.56 10.40
N THR A 29 11.76 -30.51 10.53
CA THR A 29 10.31 -30.32 10.60
C THR A 29 9.91 -29.88 12.02
N GLY A 30 8.90 -29.01 12.12
CA GLY A 30 8.19 -28.62 13.34
C GLY A 30 8.26 -27.10 13.54
N GLY A 31 7.17 -26.33 13.55
CA GLY A 31 5.84 -26.62 14.11
C GLY A 31 5.72 -25.89 15.44
N GLY A 32 5.16 -24.69 15.42
CA GLY A 32 4.93 -23.85 16.59
C GLY A 32 4.05 -22.67 16.21
N GLY A 33 2.73 -22.85 16.34
CA GLY A 33 1.75 -21.78 16.21
C GLY A 33 1.58 -21.07 17.55
N ASP A 34 1.44 -19.76 17.50
CA ASP A 34 0.92 -18.94 18.59
C ASP A 34 -0.24 -18.09 18.05
N GLY A 35 -1.37 -18.19 18.75
CA GLY A 35 -2.66 -17.68 18.33
C GLY A 35 -2.76 -16.16 18.39
N GLY A 36 -2.92 -15.55 17.23
CA GLY A 36 -3.55 -14.25 17.05
C GLY A 36 -4.94 -14.45 16.47
N THR A 37 -5.93 -13.72 16.97
CA THR A 37 -7.32 -13.76 16.50
C THR A 37 -7.41 -13.47 15.00
N ASP A 38 -7.72 -14.52 14.23
CA ASP A 38 -7.80 -14.59 12.76
C ASP A 38 -8.65 -13.45 12.15
N THR A 39 -7.99 -12.38 11.70
CA THR A 39 -8.30 -11.84 10.37
C THR A 39 -7.87 -12.90 9.37
N GLY A 40 -8.80 -13.45 8.61
CA GLY A 40 -8.66 -14.69 7.82
C GLY A 40 -7.25 -15.08 7.34
N ASN A 41 -6.88 -16.35 7.54
CA ASN A 41 -5.59 -16.88 7.09
C ASN A 41 -5.51 -16.84 5.55
N VAL A 42 -4.84 -15.81 5.02
CA VAL A 42 -4.56 -15.66 3.59
C VAL A 42 -3.10 -16.02 3.31
N SER A 43 -2.90 -17.02 2.47
CA SER A 43 -1.61 -17.40 1.90
C SER A 43 -1.73 -17.29 0.39
N SER A 44 -1.02 -16.36 -0.25
CA SER A 44 -1.07 -16.13 -1.71
C SER A 44 0.32 -15.99 -2.32
N LYS A 45 0.46 -16.34 -3.60
CA LYS A 45 1.71 -16.13 -4.36
C LYS A 45 1.45 -16.03 -5.87
N GLY A 46 2.29 -15.24 -6.54
CA GLY A 46 2.27 -15.04 -7.98
C GLY A 46 3.58 -15.38 -8.66
N GLU A 47 3.50 -15.74 -9.93
CA GLU A 47 4.66 -15.97 -10.80
C GLU A 47 4.37 -15.47 -12.21
N GLN A 48 5.37 -14.87 -12.86
CA GLN A 48 5.26 -14.36 -14.22
C GLN A 48 6.54 -14.62 -14.99
N ALA A 49 6.42 -14.92 -16.29
CA ALA A 49 7.54 -15.03 -17.20
C ALA A 49 7.26 -14.22 -18.47
N ASN A 50 8.03 -13.15 -18.69
CA ASN A 50 7.92 -12.26 -19.86
C ASN A 50 6.51 -11.72 -20.11
N GLY A 51 5.83 -11.23 -19.06
CA GLY A 51 4.47 -10.70 -19.18
C GLY A 51 3.40 -11.77 -19.45
N ALA A 52 3.72 -13.05 -19.28
CA ALA A 52 2.78 -14.16 -19.45
C ALA A 52 2.81 -15.14 -18.27
N CYS A 53 1.77 -15.96 -18.17
CA CYS A 53 1.73 -17.08 -17.22
C CYS A 53 2.80 -18.13 -17.61
N PRO A 54 3.73 -18.49 -16.72
CA PRO A 54 4.72 -19.52 -17.00
C PRO A 54 4.03 -20.87 -17.28
N SER A 55 4.46 -21.57 -18.34
CA SER A 55 4.00 -22.94 -18.62
C SER A 55 4.64 -24.00 -17.70
N SER A 56 5.65 -23.61 -16.93
CA SER A 56 6.34 -24.45 -15.96
C SER A 56 6.75 -23.56 -14.77
N PRO A 57 5.80 -23.24 -13.86
CA PRO A 57 6.08 -22.38 -12.72
C PRO A 57 7.13 -23.01 -11.80
N ALA A 58 7.99 -22.19 -11.22
CA ALA A 58 9.01 -22.65 -10.28
C ALA A 58 8.42 -22.97 -8.90
N GLU A 59 7.37 -22.25 -8.48
CA GLU A 59 6.89 -22.31 -7.09
C GLU A 59 5.39 -22.64 -6.96
N LEU A 60 4.61 -22.47 -8.04
CA LEU A 60 3.16 -22.70 -8.04
C LEU A 60 2.80 -24.09 -8.62
N HIS A 61 2.89 -25.13 -7.79
CA HIS A 61 2.67 -26.54 -8.19
C HIS A 61 1.40 -27.18 -7.61
N GLY A 62 0.55 -26.39 -6.97
CA GLY A 62 -0.66 -26.90 -6.33
C GLY A 62 -1.62 -27.56 -7.33
N THR A 63 -2.42 -28.49 -6.83
CA THR A 63 -3.34 -29.30 -7.67
C THR A 63 -4.78 -29.27 -7.18
N LYS A 64 -5.04 -28.72 -5.99
CA LYS A 64 -6.39 -28.68 -5.43
C LYS A 64 -7.25 -27.62 -6.13
N PRO A 65 -8.44 -27.97 -6.65
CA PRO A 65 -9.33 -27.02 -7.28
C PRO A 65 -9.94 -26.02 -6.29
N ASN A 66 -10.58 -24.98 -6.82
CA ASN A 66 -11.33 -24.00 -6.06
C ASN A 66 -12.30 -24.65 -5.05
N GLY A 67 -12.29 -24.13 -3.81
CA GLY A 67 -13.13 -24.59 -2.70
C GLY A 67 -12.60 -25.79 -1.92
N GLU A 68 -11.54 -26.45 -2.38
CA GLU A 68 -10.91 -27.52 -1.60
C GLU A 68 -10.06 -26.96 -0.46
N SER A 69 -9.96 -27.76 0.62
CA SER A 69 -9.21 -27.38 1.80
C SER A 69 -7.71 -27.27 1.52
N CYS A 70 -7.10 -26.18 1.93
CA CYS A 70 -5.66 -25.91 1.80
C CYS A 70 -5.08 -25.42 3.13
N SER A 71 -3.76 -25.57 3.26
CA SER A 71 -2.97 -24.96 4.33
C SER A 71 -2.20 -23.75 3.83
N THR A 72 -1.79 -23.73 2.56
CA THR A 72 -1.08 -22.60 1.92
C THR A 72 -1.44 -22.49 0.44
N PHE A 73 -1.01 -21.40 -0.23
CA PHE A 73 -1.15 -21.26 -1.70
C PHE A 73 -0.56 -22.44 -2.47
N ALA A 74 0.46 -23.13 -1.93
CA ALA A 74 1.16 -24.20 -2.63
C ALA A 74 0.30 -25.47 -2.82
N ASP A 75 -0.82 -25.58 -2.09
CA ASP A 75 -1.78 -26.68 -2.29
C ASP A 75 -2.71 -26.41 -3.47
N CYS A 76 -2.96 -25.14 -3.78
CA CYS A 76 -4.03 -24.72 -4.68
C CYS A 76 -3.59 -24.70 -6.14
N ALA A 77 -4.47 -25.19 -7.01
CA ALA A 77 -4.26 -25.14 -8.45
C ALA A 77 -4.10 -23.68 -8.91
N PRO A 78 -2.98 -23.32 -9.55
CA PRO A 78 -2.77 -21.96 -10.00
C PRO A 78 -3.73 -21.57 -11.12
N VAL A 79 -4.09 -20.29 -11.15
CA VAL A 79 -4.92 -19.67 -12.18
C VAL A 79 -4.11 -18.64 -12.97
N CYS A 80 -4.37 -18.53 -14.26
CA CYS A 80 -3.76 -17.50 -15.10
C CYS A 80 -4.65 -16.25 -15.10
N CYS A 81 -4.09 -15.15 -14.60
CA CYS A 81 -4.74 -13.86 -14.41
C CYS A 81 -4.31 -12.89 -15.51
N ASN A 82 -5.24 -12.04 -15.97
CA ASN A 82 -4.92 -10.97 -16.91
C ASN A 82 -4.84 -9.65 -16.15
N CYS A 83 -3.79 -8.87 -16.42
CA CYS A 83 -3.68 -7.49 -15.98
C CYS A 83 -4.66 -6.62 -16.76
N ALA A 84 -5.55 -5.92 -16.06
CA ALA A 84 -6.59 -5.12 -16.69
C ALA A 84 -6.03 -3.98 -17.58
N THR A 85 -4.85 -3.48 -17.24
CA THR A 85 -4.25 -2.28 -17.85
C THR A 85 -3.19 -2.58 -18.90
N SER A 86 -2.34 -3.60 -18.69
CA SER A 86 -1.21 -3.90 -19.59
C SER A 86 -1.49 -5.00 -20.61
N GLY A 87 -2.53 -5.81 -20.41
CA GLY A 87 -2.77 -7.03 -21.20
C GLY A 87 -1.75 -8.16 -20.93
N GLU A 88 -0.81 -7.94 -20.02
CA GLU A 88 0.08 -8.99 -19.51
C GLU A 88 -0.70 -9.99 -18.67
N GLN A 89 -0.09 -11.15 -18.43
CA GLN A 89 -0.67 -12.20 -17.62
C GLN A 89 0.31 -12.63 -16.52
N PHE A 90 -0.23 -13.09 -15.41
CA PHE A 90 0.54 -13.67 -14.31
C PHE A 90 -0.21 -14.87 -13.75
N LEU A 91 0.54 -15.83 -13.24
CA LEU A 91 0.00 -17.02 -12.59
C LEU A 91 -0.19 -16.72 -11.11
N ALA A 92 -1.33 -17.09 -10.53
CA ALA A 92 -1.66 -16.83 -9.12
C ALA A 92 -2.24 -18.06 -8.43
N ALA A 93 -1.92 -18.25 -7.16
CA ALA A 93 -2.61 -19.19 -6.28
C ALA A 93 -2.84 -18.55 -4.91
N ALA A 94 -3.99 -18.83 -4.30
CA ALA A 94 -4.30 -18.35 -2.96
C ALA A 94 -5.11 -19.39 -2.17
N CYS A 95 -4.74 -19.52 -0.89
CA CYS A 95 -5.50 -20.20 0.14
C CYS A 95 -6.08 -19.14 1.06
N ILE A 96 -7.40 -19.04 1.10
CA ILE A 96 -8.14 -18.02 1.87
C ILE A 96 -9.05 -18.76 2.82
N ASP A 97 -8.88 -18.54 4.12
CA ASP A 97 -9.68 -19.18 5.19
C ASP A 97 -9.65 -20.71 5.12
N GLY A 98 -8.49 -21.27 4.76
CA GLY A 98 -8.29 -22.70 4.63
C GLY A 98 -8.93 -23.33 3.39
N ALA A 99 -9.41 -22.55 2.43
CA ALA A 99 -9.94 -23.04 1.15
C ALA A 99 -9.25 -22.39 -0.06
N CYS A 100 -9.05 -23.17 -1.13
CA CYS A 100 -8.45 -22.66 -2.35
C CYS A 100 -9.37 -21.65 -3.00
N ALA A 101 -8.85 -20.44 -3.22
CA ALA A 101 -9.63 -19.32 -3.71
C ALA A 101 -10.10 -19.53 -5.17
N ALA A 102 -11.26 -18.95 -5.49
CA ALA A 102 -11.72 -18.83 -6.86
C ALA A 102 -10.77 -17.91 -7.68
N ALA A 103 -10.78 -18.06 -9.00
CA ALA A 103 -9.84 -17.36 -9.87
C ALA A 103 -9.77 -15.84 -9.64
N GLY A 104 -10.93 -15.16 -9.53
CA GLY A 104 -10.96 -13.71 -9.27
C GLY A 104 -10.29 -13.30 -7.97
N ASN A 105 -10.56 -14.03 -6.88
CA ASN A 105 -9.97 -13.75 -5.56
C ASN A 105 -8.48 -14.08 -5.53
N ALA A 106 -8.05 -15.15 -6.20
CA ALA A 106 -6.64 -15.49 -6.32
C ALA A 106 -5.87 -14.43 -7.13
N CYS A 107 -6.46 -13.94 -8.22
CA CYS A 107 -5.86 -12.85 -9.01
C CYS A 107 -5.75 -11.57 -8.19
N GLN A 108 -6.83 -11.15 -7.52
CA GLN A 108 -6.84 -9.93 -6.71
C GLN A 108 -5.88 -10.00 -5.52
N ALA A 109 -5.72 -11.17 -4.90
CA ALA A 109 -4.82 -11.37 -3.76
C ALA A 109 -3.32 -11.36 -4.13
N VAL A 110 -2.99 -11.37 -5.43
CA VAL A 110 -1.63 -11.51 -5.96
C VAL A 110 -1.25 -10.37 -6.91
N GLU A 111 -2.23 -9.64 -7.45
CA GLU A 111 -2.00 -8.54 -8.37
C GLU A 111 -1.10 -7.48 -7.73
N THR A 112 0.06 -7.24 -8.35
CA THR A 112 1.00 -6.20 -7.92
C THR A 112 1.46 -5.37 -9.11
N PRO A 113 1.93 -4.14 -8.88
CA PRO A 113 2.54 -3.32 -9.94
C PRO A 113 3.73 -4.01 -10.63
N THR A 114 4.39 -4.98 -9.99
CA THR A 114 5.49 -5.73 -10.61
C THR A 114 5.00 -6.70 -11.69
N PHE A 115 3.80 -7.25 -11.55
CA PHE A 115 3.21 -8.16 -12.55
C PHE A 115 2.42 -7.42 -13.64
N CYS A 116 1.82 -6.28 -13.30
CA CYS A 116 0.90 -5.56 -14.19
C CYS A 116 1.36 -4.15 -14.58
N GLY A 117 2.53 -3.71 -14.12
CA GLY A 117 3.16 -2.44 -14.46
C GLY A 117 4.25 -2.66 -15.49
N GLY A 118 3.88 -2.61 -16.78
CA GLY A 118 4.75 -2.85 -17.92
C GLY A 118 6.13 -2.22 -17.77
N GLY A 119 7.14 -3.07 -17.56
CA GLY A 119 8.53 -2.69 -17.49
C GLY A 119 8.96 -2.09 -18.82
N THR A 120 9.11 -0.76 -18.87
CA THR A 120 9.73 -0.04 -19.98
C THR A 120 11.24 -0.26 -19.99
N GLY A 121 11.66 -1.46 -20.39
CA GLY A 121 13.02 -1.73 -20.85
C GLY A 121 13.14 -1.49 -22.35
N GLY A 122 13.28 -0.24 -22.79
CA GLY A 122 13.64 0.07 -24.19
C GLY A 122 13.12 1.43 -24.69
N GLY A 123 14.06 2.35 -24.97
CA GLY A 123 13.78 3.74 -25.30
C GLY A 123 12.93 3.97 -26.55
N GLY A 124 11.98 4.90 -26.43
CA GLY A 124 11.20 5.46 -27.51
C GLY A 124 10.51 6.73 -27.02
N ALA A 125 10.85 7.87 -27.62
CA ALA A 125 10.27 9.16 -27.29
C ALA A 125 8.81 9.26 -27.76
N GLY A 126 7.93 9.79 -26.88
CA GLY A 126 6.71 10.51 -27.27
C GLY A 126 5.39 9.89 -26.84
N GLY A 127 4.57 10.69 -26.15
CA GLY A 127 3.12 10.51 -26.03
C GLY A 127 2.60 10.37 -24.61
N GLY A 128 2.16 11.47 -24.00
CA GLY A 128 1.59 11.52 -22.66
C GLY A 128 0.21 10.87 -22.56
N GLY A 129 -0.01 10.17 -21.45
CA GLY A 129 -1.30 9.73 -20.94
C GLY A 129 -1.19 9.66 -19.42
N ALA A 130 -1.94 10.51 -18.72
CA ALA A 130 -1.94 10.60 -17.26
C ALA A 130 -2.65 9.37 -16.66
N GLY A 131 -1.88 8.50 -16.01
CA GLY A 131 -2.36 7.44 -15.13
C GLY A 131 -1.96 7.79 -13.70
N GLY A 132 -2.95 7.80 -12.80
CA GLY A 132 -2.84 8.26 -11.42
C GLY A 132 -1.70 7.61 -10.64
N GLY A 133 -0.96 8.46 -9.92
CA GLY A 133 0.15 8.06 -9.08
C GLY A 133 -0.31 7.18 -7.92
N GLY A 134 0.14 5.93 -7.91
CA GLY A 134 0.16 5.10 -6.71
C GLY A 134 1.30 5.56 -5.81
N THR A 135 1.02 6.47 -4.88
CA THR A 135 1.90 6.76 -3.75
C THR A 135 1.24 6.25 -2.48
N GLY A 136 1.83 5.19 -1.91
CA GLY A 136 1.60 4.74 -0.54
C GLY A 136 0.29 3.97 -0.34
N GLY A 137 0.40 2.70 0.05
CA GLY A 137 -0.69 2.00 0.71
C GLY A 137 -0.94 2.67 2.07
N GLY A 138 -1.61 3.82 2.03
CA GLY A 138 -2.13 4.46 3.21
C GLY A 138 -3.04 3.48 3.95
N PRO A 139 -3.19 3.64 5.26
CA PRO A 139 -4.04 2.76 6.04
C PRO A 139 -5.46 2.74 5.46
N VAL A 140 -5.94 1.53 5.22
CA VAL A 140 -7.34 1.30 4.86
C VAL A 140 -8.16 1.58 6.11
N ASP A 141 -9.02 2.59 6.05
CA ASP A 141 -9.91 2.90 7.16
C ASP A 141 -11.26 2.22 6.87
N PRO A 142 -11.70 1.24 7.67
CA PRO A 142 -12.94 0.50 7.39
C PRO A 142 -14.20 1.40 7.35
N GLU A 143 -14.17 2.56 8.00
CA GLU A 143 -15.27 3.53 7.93
C GLU A 143 -15.23 4.33 6.63
N CYS A 144 -14.05 4.68 6.12
CA CYS A 144 -13.93 5.44 4.89
C CYS A 144 -13.91 4.58 3.62
N ASP A 145 -13.50 3.32 3.73
CA ASP A 145 -13.38 2.36 2.63
C ASP A 145 -14.22 1.08 2.86
N PRO A 146 -15.52 1.18 3.20
CA PRO A 146 -16.35 0.00 3.38
C PRO A 146 -16.56 -0.73 2.04
N PRO A 147 -16.87 -2.04 2.07
CA PRO A 147 -17.14 -2.79 0.86
C PRO A 147 -18.37 -2.24 0.11
N ILE A 148 -18.35 -2.39 -1.22
CA ILE A 148 -19.48 -2.06 -2.07
C ILE A 148 -20.61 -3.07 -1.81
N ASP A 149 -21.81 -2.56 -1.51
CA ASP A 149 -23.01 -3.38 -1.35
C ASP A 149 -23.34 -4.20 -2.62
N GLY A 150 -23.78 -5.44 -2.43
CA GLY A 150 -24.03 -6.39 -3.53
C GLY A 150 -25.03 -5.91 -4.59
N CYS A 151 -25.98 -5.04 -4.23
CA CYS A 151 -26.90 -4.44 -5.21
C CYS A 151 -26.16 -3.53 -6.20
N TRP A 152 -25.26 -2.68 -5.69
CA TRP A 152 -24.44 -1.79 -6.52
C TRP A 152 -23.41 -2.57 -7.35
N GLN A 153 -22.86 -3.67 -6.83
CA GLN A 153 -22.01 -4.58 -7.62
C GLN A 153 -22.74 -5.11 -8.86
N THR A 154 -24.03 -5.42 -8.74
CA THR A 154 -24.85 -5.87 -9.87
C THR A 154 -25.04 -4.75 -10.91
N CYS A 155 -25.25 -3.52 -10.46
CA CYS A 155 -25.36 -2.37 -11.37
C CYS A 155 -24.04 -2.06 -12.10
N LEU A 156 -22.90 -2.14 -11.40
CA LEU A 156 -21.56 -2.01 -11.96
C LEU A 156 -21.32 -3.07 -13.04
N ALA A 157 -21.64 -4.33 -12.74
CA ALA A 157 -21.50 -5.45 -13.68
C ALA A 157 -22.39 -5.32 -14.92
N ASN A 158 -23.60 -4.79 -14.75
CA ASN A 158 -24.58 -4.62 -15.82
C ASN A 158 -24.50 -3.27 -16.53
N ASP A 159 -23.51 -2.43 -16.18
CA ASP A 159 -23.32 -1.12 -16.79
C ASP A 159 -24.58 -0.22 -16.70
N THR A 160 -25.31 -0.32 -15.59
CA THR A 160 -26.57 0.41 -15.36
C THR A 160 -26.31 1.90 -15.09
N SER A 161 -27.23 2.81 -15.47
CA SER A 161 -27.02 4.23 -15.14
C SER A 161 -27.14 4.49 -13.63
N PRO A 162 -26.39 5.46 -13.07
CA PRO A 162 -26.41 5.73 -11.63
C PRO A 162 -27.82 6.03 -11.10
N SER A 163 -28.61 6.83 -11.82
CA SER A 163 -29.99 7.17 -11.44
C SER A 163 -30.94 5.97 -11.47
N THR A 164 -30.79 5.07 -12.46
CA THR A 164 -31.59 3.84 -12.53
C THR A 164 -31.23 2.92 -11.37
N CYS A 165 -29.93 2.76 -11.08
CA CYS A 165 -29.49 1.93 -9.98
C CYS A 165 -29.91 2.50 -8.61
N ALA A 166 -29.80 3.81 -8.40
CA ALA A 166 -30.24 4.49 -7.18
C ALA A 166 -31.75 4.31 -6.90
N SER A 167 -32.56 4.11 -7.95
CA SER A 167 -33.99 3.81 -7.79
C SER A 167 -34.28 2.35 -7.40
N GLN A 168 -33.30 1.45 -7.55
CA GLN A 168 -33.45 0.00 -7.33
C GLN A 168 -32.66 -0.50 -6.11
N CYS A 169 -31.55 0.17 -5.80
CA CYS A 169 -30.64 -0.18 -4.72
C CYS A 169 -30.73 0.85 -3.59
N PRO A 170 -30.71 0.43 -2.31
CA PRO A 170 -30.51 1.37 -1.22
C PRO A 170 -29.14 2.04 -1.38
N ILE A 171 -29.07 3.36 -1.13
CA ILE A 171 -27.80 4.11 -1.21
C ILE A 171 -26.76 3.57 -0.21
N GLY A 172 -27.19 3.20 1.00
CA GLY A 172 -26.30 2.61 2.01
C GLY A 172 -25.18 3.58 2.43
N ASN A 173 -23.94 3.11 2.36
CA ASN A 173 -22.73 3.90 2.63
C ASN A 173 -22.31 4.79 1.43
N GLY A 174 -23.04 4.76 0.32
CA GLY A 174 -22.80 5.57 -0.88
C GLY A 174 -21.62 5.12 -1.75
N VAL A 175 -20.70 4.29 -1.26
CA VAL A 175 -19.47 3.89 -1.98
C VAL A 175 -19.80 3.22 -3.30
N GLY A 176 -20.77 2.31 -3.33
CA GLY A 176 -21.21 1.66 -4.56
C GLY A 176 -21.82 2.61 -5.60
N CYS A 177 -22.55 3.62 -5.13
CA CYS A 177 -23.16 4.64 -5.99
C CYS A 177 -22.10 5.52 -6.65
N TYR A 178 -21.14 6.01 -5.85
CA TYR A 178 -20.04 6.83 -6.35
C TYR A 178 -19.08 6.04 -7.25
N ALA A 179 -18.81 4.76 -6.96
CA ALA A 179 -18.03 3.91 -7.85
C ALA A 179 -18.66 3.77 -9.24
N LEU A 180 -19.98 3.62 -9.30
CA LEU A 180 -20.71 3.57 -10.58
C LEU A 180 -20.65 4.92 -11.31
N CYS A 181 -20.72 6.02 -10.56
CA CYS A 181 -20.52 7.36 -11.10
C CYS A 181 -19.15 7.54 -11.76
N VAL A 182 -18.07 7.10 -11.10
CA VAL A 182 -16.71 7.07 -11.67
C VAL A 182 -16.69 6.24 -12.96
N GLN A 183 -17.22 5.01 -12.93
CA GLN A 183 -17.27 4.13 -14.10
C GLN A 183 -17.98 4.78 -15.30
N LYS A 184 -19.01 5.59 -15.01
CA LYS A 184 -19.85 6.24 -16.02
C LYS A 184 -19.37 7.62 -16.43
N GLY A 185 -18.31 8.15 -15.82
CA GLY A 185 -17.86 9.53 -16.04
C GLY A 185 -18.97 10.55 -15.74
N THR A 186 -19.77 10.29 -14.69
CA THR A 186 -20.82 11.22 -14.27
C THR A 186 -20.19 12.30 -13.38
N SER A 187 -20.55 13.58 -13.60
CA SER A 187 -19.94 14.69 -12.87
C SER A 187 -20.21 14.62 -11.36
N ALA A 188 -19.28 15.13 -10.56
CA ALA A 188 -19.38 15.08 -9.09
C ALA A 188 -20.68 15.70 -8.56
N SER A 189 -21.13 16.84 -9.11
CA SER A 189 -22.39 17.49 -8.71
C SER A 189 -23.63 16.66 -9.04
N THR A 190 -23.64 15.99 -10.20
CA THR A 190 -24.74 15.10 -10.58
C THR A 190 -24.76 13.86 -9.68
N CYS A 191 -23.58 13.33 -9.37
CA CYS A 191 -23.43 12.18 -8.48
C CYS A 191 -23.83 12.50 -7.05
N GLU A 192 -23.48 13.67 -6.53
CA GLU A 192 -23.94 14.13 -5.22
C GLU A 192 -25.47 14.17 -5.16
N THR A 193 -26.14 14.71 -6.18
CA THR A 193 -27.61 14.76 -6.20
C THR A 193 -28.25 13.37 -6.24
N ILE A 194 -27.58 12.36 -6.81
CA ILE A 194 -28.09 10.99 -6.91
C ILE A 194 -27.76 10.17 -5.66
N CYS A 195 -26.52 10.25 -5.18
CA CYS A 195 -25.94 9.39 -4.16
C CYS A 195 -26.00 10.00 -2.75
N GLY A 196 -25.98 11.33 -2.62
CA GLY A 196 -25.90 12.05 -1.36
C GLY A 196 -24.58 11.87 -0.61
N THR A 197 -24.35 12.72 0.39
CA THR A 197 -23.10 12.77 1.19
C THR A 197 -23.38 12.62 2.70
N ASP A 198 -24.50 11.99 3.05
CA ASP A 198 -24.99 11.90 4.43
C ASP A 198 -24.12 11.02 5.36
N THR A 199 -23.23 10.20 4.80
CA THR A 199 -22.35 9.31 5.56
C THR A 199 -20.88 9.68 5.35
N PRO A 200 -19.99 9.40 6.32
CA PRO A 200 -18.56 9.63 6.17
C PRO A 200 -17.98 8.95 4.92
N SER A 201 -18.33 7.67 4.68
CA SER A 201 -17.88 6.92 3.50
C SER A 201 -18.36 7.56 2.20
N ALA A 202 -19.60 8.06 2.16
CA ALA A 202 -20.15 8.76 1.00
C ALA A 202 -19.41 10.08 0.72
N GLN A 203 -19.08 10.87 1.76
CA GLN A 203 -18.25 12.07 1.59
C GLN A 203 -16.88 11.72 1.01
N GLY A 204 -16.22 10.70 1.55
CA GLY A 204 -14.94 10.21 1.02
C GLY A 204 -15.04 9.75 -0.44
N ALA A 205 -16.01 8.91 -0.78
CA ALA A 205 -16.20 8.37 -2.12
C ALA A 205 -16.64 9.44 -3.15
N CYS A 206 -17.32 10.51 -2.72
CA CYS A 206 -17.62 11.66 -3.56
C CYS A 206 -16.35 12.30 -4.14
N TYR A 207 -15.27 12.39 -3.34
CA TYR A 207 -13.99 12.90 -3.81
C TYR A 207 -13.32 12.02 -4.86
N ASP A 208 -13.61 10.72 -4.91
CA ASP A 208 -13.10 9.86 -5.99
C ASP A 208 -13.71 10.22 -7.34
N VAL A 209 -14.99 10.63 -7.38
CA VAL A 209 -15.61 11.19 -8.59
C VAL A 209 -14.96 12.50 -8.99
N CYS A 210 -14.70 13.37 -8.02
CA CYS A 210 -13.98 14.62 -8.26
C CYS A 210 -12.62 14.41 -8.91
N ILE A 211 -11.83 13.47 -8.39
CA ILE A 211 -10.53 13.12 -8.96
C ILE A 211 -10.69 12.57 -10.39
N ALA A 212 -11.66 11.69 -10.61
CA ALA A 212 -11.92 11.11 -11.92
C ALA A 212 -12.38 12.16 -12.96
N ASP A 213 -13.16 13.15 -12.52
CA ASP A 213 -13.65 14.26 -13.35
C ASP A 213 -12.68 15.46 -13.39
N SER A 214 -11.50 15.35 -12.75
CA SER A 214 -10.51 16.44 -12.62
C SER A 214 -11.13 17.75 -12.09
N THR A 215 -12.04 17.63 -11.12
CA THR A 215 -12.71 18.77 -10.49
C THR A 215 -11.84 19.32 -9.37
N SER A 216 -11.63 20.65 -9.35
CA SER A 216 -10.73 21.29 -8.39
C SER A 216 -11.14 21.05 -6.93
N ALA A 217 -10.15 20.92 -6.04
CA ALA A 217 -10.34 20.72 -4.61
C ALA A 217 -11.34 21.70 -3.95
N SER A 218 -11.29 22.99 -4.29
CA SER A 218 -12.23 23.99 -3.77
C SER A 218 -13.66 23.80 -4.27
N THR A 219 -13.85 23.36 -5.51
CA THR A 219 -15.18 23.05 -6.04
C THR A 219 -15.71 21.76 -5.42
N CYS A 220 -14.83 20.78 -5.24
CA CYS A 220 -15.16 19.51 -4.62
C CYS A 220 -15.49 19.62 -3.14
N GLU A 221 -14.85 20.52 -2.40
CA GLU A 221 -15.24 20.83 -1.03
C GLU A 221 -16.68 21.31 -0.95
N ILE A 222 -17.10 22.20 -1.85
CA ILE A 222 -18.49 22.69 -1.89
C ILE A 222 -19.48 21.56 -2.22
N ILE A 223 -19.10 20.63 -3.09
CA ILE A 223 -19.98 19.53 -3.53
C ILE A 223 -20.03 18.41 -2.48
N CYS A 224 -18.87 17.90 -2.08
CA CYS A 224 -18.74 16.69 -1.28
C CYS A 224 -18.72 16.96 0.23
N GLY A 225 -18.27 18.14 0.65
CA GLY A 225 -18.10 18.52 2.05
C GLY A 225 -16.91 17.86 2.76
N THR A 226 -16.45 18.50 3.83
CA THR A 226 -15.28 18.09 4.63
C THR A 226 -15.61 17.88 6.11
N THR A 227 -16.90 17.75 6.44
CA THR A 227 -17.36 17.69 7.84
C THR A 227 -16.99 16.40 8.58
N THR A 228 -16.51 15.38 7.86
CA THR A 228 -16.15 14.07 8.40
C THR A 228 -14.68 13.76 8.13
N ALA A 229 -14.11 12.84 8.91
CA ALA A 229 -12.71 12.42 8.76
C ALA A 229 -12.42 11.84 7.36
N CYS A 230 -13.39 11.12 6.78
CA CYS A 230 -13.33 10.60 5.42
C CYS A 230 -13.43 11.70 4.35
N GLY A 231 -14.24 12.73 4.60
CA GLY A 231 -14.34 13.92 3.76
C GLY A 231 -13.03 14.70 3.73
N GLU A 232 -12.43 15.00 4.89
CA GLU A 232 -11.10 15.64 4.96
C GLU A 232 -10.04 14.82 4.22
N ARG A 233 -9.99 13.50 4.45
CA ARG A 233 -9.06 12.58 3.76
C ARG A 233 -9.25 12.60 2.24
N GLY A 234 -10.50 12.51 1.77
CA GLY A 234 -10.85 12.58 0.35
C GLY A 234 -10.45 13.92 -0.28
N CYS A 235 -10.67 15.02 0.44
CA CYS A 235 -10.29 16.36 0.00
C CYS A 235 -8.78 16.49 -0.23
N TYR A 236 -7.96 16.02 0.71
CA TYR A 236 -6.50 16.01 0.55
C TYR A 236 -6.03 15.13 -0.60
N LYS A 237 -6.68 13.98 -0.81
CA LYS A 237 -6.42 13.13 -1.98
C LYS A 237 -6.69 13.88 -3.28
N ASN A 238 -7.78 14.66 -3.34
CA ASN A 238 -8.07 15.49 -4.50
C ASN A 238 -7.06 16.61 -4.69
N CYS A 239 -6.63 17.29 -3.63
CA CYS A 239 -5.54 18.27 -3.71
C CYS A 239 -4.26 17.69 -4.29
N ALA A 240 -3.90 16.45 -3.91
CA ALA A 240 -2.73 15.77 -4.46
C ALA A 240 -2.89 15.52 -5.97
N ALA A 241 -4.07 15.07 -6.39
CA ALA A 241 -4.38 14.86 -7.82
C ALA A 241 -4.35 16.16 -8.63
N ASP A 242 -4.86 17.25 -8.06
CA ASP A 242 -4.89 18.58 -8.67
C ASP A 242 -3.53 19.31 -8.65
N GLY A 243 -2.54 18.81 -7.91
CA GLY A 243 -1.27 19.50 -7.67
C GLY A 243 -1.41 20.77 -6.83
N THR A 244 -2.40 20.80 -5.93
CA THR A 244 -2.63 21.93 -5.02
C THR A 244 -1.55 21.97 -3.94
N SER A 245 -1.07 23.18 -3.64
CA SER A 245 -0.07 23.36 -2.58
C SER A 245 -0.62 22.96 -1.21
N THR A 246 0.24 22.48 -0.32
CA THR A 246 -0.18 21.99 1.00
C THR A 246 -0.92 23.04 1.82
N SER A 247 -0.44 24.28 1.86
CA SER A 247 -1.08 25.35 2.63
C SER A 247 -2.42 25.79 2.06
N THR A 248 -2.55 25.85 0.73
CA THR A 248 -3.84 26.13 0.09
C THR A 248 -4.82 24.99 0.33
N CYS A 249 -4.35 23.75 0.26
CA CYS A 249 -5.19 22.59 0.53
C CYS A 249 -5.65 22.55 1.99
N GLU A 250 -4.80 22.90 2.95
CA GLU A 250 -5.20 23.00 4.37
C GLU A 250 -6.34 24.00 4.57
N THR A 251 -6.27 25.16 3.92
CA THR A 251 -7.34 26.16 4.01
C THR A 251 -8.66 25.67 3.39
N ILE A 252 -8.61 24.80 2.38
CA ILE A 252 -9.80 24.23 1.73
C ILE A 252 -10.36 23.07 2.55
N CYS A 253 -9.51 22.10 2.89
CA CYS A 253 -9.91 20.82 3.43
C CYS A 253 -10.03 20.80 4.95
N GLY A 254 -9.29 21.66 5.64
CA GLY A 254 -9.16 21.64 7.10
C GLY A 254 -8.39 20.42 7.64
N THR A 255 -8.03 20.47 8.91
CA THR A 255 -7.26 19.43 9.62
C THR A 255 -7.87 19.12 10.99
N THR A 256 -9.20 19.08 11.07
CA THR A 256 -9.89 18.97 12.36
C THR A 256 -9.95 17.55 12.89
N THR A 257 -9.75 16.55 12.03
CA THR A 257 -9.73 15.13 12.40
C THR A 257 -8.35 14.51 12.28
N GLY A 258 -8.13 13.38 12.96
CA GLY A 258 -6.86 12.65 12.86
C GLY A 258 -6.56 12.16 11.44
N LEU A 259 -7.56 11.64 10.72
CA LEU A 259 -7.37 11.21 9.32
C LEU A 259 -7.08 12.40 8.39
N GLY A 260 -7.73 13.56 8.61
CA GLY A 260 -7.44 14.77 7.86
C GLY A 260 -6.01 15.26 8.07
N GLN A 261 -5.54 15.29 9.33
CA GLN A 261 -4.14 15.62 9.65
C GLN A 261 -3.17 14.65 9.00
N TYR A 262 -3.42 13.34 9.08
CA TYR A 262 -2.61 12.33 8.42
C TYR A 262 -2.57 12.53 6.89
N ALA A 263 -3.71 12.79 6.25
CA ALA A 263 -3.80 13.04 4.82
C ALA A 263 -3.09 14.35 4.40
N CYS A 264 -3.09 15.37 5.27
CA CYS A 264 -2.28 16.58 5.08
C CYS A 264 -0.79 16.27 5.01
N TYR A 265 -0.27 15.41 5.90
CA TYR A 265 1.13 14.97 5.84
C TYR A 265 1.45 14.15 4.59
N GLN A 266 0.52 13.34 4.09
CA GLN A 266 0.69 12.66 2.81
C GLN A 266 0.82 13.66 1.66
N LEU A 267 -0.01 14.70 1.65
CA LEU A 267 0.09 15.77 0.65
C LEU A 267 1.44 16.50 0.77
N CYS A 268 1.93 16.77 1.98
CA CYS A 268 3.26 17.34 2.16
C CYS A 268 4.34 16.47 1.54
N ALA A 269 4.26 15.15 1.73
CA ALA A 269 5.23 14.21 1.16
C ALA A 269 5.17 14.23 -0.37
N ALA A 270 3.97 14.21 -0.95
CA ALA A 270 3.75 14.31 -2.39
C ALA A 270 4.28 15.63 -2.97
N ASN A 271 4.11 16.74 -2.26
CA ASN A 271 4.56 18.07 -2.68
C ASN A 271 6.04 18.36 -2.35
N GLY A 272 6.75 17.46 -1.66
CA GLY A 272 8.11 17.72 -1.18
C GLY A 272 8.18 18.90 -0.18
N THR A 273 7.11 19.12 0.59
CA THR A 273 7.08 20.12 1.67
C THR A 273 7.95 19.61 2.83
N SER A 274 8.85 20.45 3.33
CA SER A 274 9.75 20.09 4.43
C SER A 274 8.98 19.72 5.70
N SER A 275 9.51 18.79 6.49
CA SER A 275 8.83 18.22 7.66
C SER A 275 8.46 19.27 8.71
N SER A 276 9.33 20.27 8.96
CA SER A 276 9.02 21.36 9.89
C SER A 276 7.92 22.29 9.38
N THR A 277 7.89 22.58 8.09
CA THR A 277 6.82 23.40 7.50
C THR A 277 5.52 22.62 7.46
N CYS A 278 5.59 21.32 7.19
CA CYS A 278 4.43 20.45 7.22
C CYS A 278 3.83 20.35 8.63
N GLU A 279 4.66 20.25 9.68
CA GLU A 279 4.20 20.30 11.07
C GLU A 279 3.41 21.58 11.37
N THR A 280 3.91 22.73 10.94
CA THR A 280 3.22 24.01 11.17
C THR A 280 1.89 24.11 10.41
N ILE A 281 1.77 23.48 9.23
CA ILE A 281 0.55 23.51 8.41
C ILE A 281 -0.47 22.48 8.90
N CYS A 282 -0.04 21.23 9.07
CA CYS A 282 -0.92 20.10 9.34
C CYS A 282 -1.21 19.89 10.83
N GLY A 283 -0.31 20.35 11.72
CA GLY A 283 -0.41 20.17 13.16
C GLY A 283 -0.14 18.73 13.63
N LEU A 284 0.16 18.57 14.92
CA LEU A 284 0.47 17.30 15.59
C LEU A 284 -0.56 16.95 16.69
N GLY A 285 -1.82 17.35 16.51
CA GLY A 285 -2.84 17.23 17.55
C GLY A 285 -3.34 15.81 17.82
N THR A 286 -2.98 14.84 16.98
CA THR A 286 -3.49 13.46 17.04
C THR A 286 -2.38 12.44 16.78
N GLU A 287 -2.58 11.22 17.28
CA GLU A 287 -1.66 10.08 17.05
C GLU A 287 -1.47 9.78 15.56
N CYS A 288 -2.54 9.97 14.77
CA CYS A 288 -2.54 9.91 13.32
C CYS A 288 -1.60 10.94 12.68
N ALA A 289 -1.64 12.18 13.17
CA ALA A 289 -0.78 13.25 12.68
C ALA A 289 0.69 12.96 12.96
N GLU A 290 0.99 12.47 14.16
CA GLU A 290 2.35 12.09 14.53
C GLU A 290 2.88 10.96 13.63
N LEU A 291 2.08 9.94 13.35
CA LEU A 291 2.44 8.89 12.38
C LEU A 291 2.71 9.45 10.98
N GLY A 292 1.80 10.30 10.48
CA GLY A 292 1.95 10.96 9.17
C GLY A 292 3.19 11.84 9.10
N CYS A 293 3.54 12.51 10.21
CA CYS A 293 4.75 13.33 10.31
C CYS A 293 6.02 12.51 10.09
N TYR A 294 6.13 11.33 10.71
CA TYR A 294 7.28 10.45 10.47
C TYR A 294 7.35 9.91 9.05
N GLU A 295 6.21 9.63 8.42
CA GLU A 295 6.16 9.23 7.01
C GLU A 295 6.62 10.37 6.09
N ASN A 296 6.22 11.61 6.38
CA ASN A 296 6.72 12.78 5.68
C ASN A 296 8.24 12.97 5.87
N CYS A 297 8.76 12.77 7.09
CA CYS A 297 10.20 12.78 7.32
C CYS A 297 10.95 11.75 6.47
N ALA A 298 10.41 10.53 6.36
CA ALA A 298 11.01 9.48 5.55
C ALA A 298 11.04 9.89 4.08
N ALA A 299 9.93 10.44 3.56
CA ALA A 299 9.84 10.94 2.19
C ALA A 299 10.85 12.07 1.90
N ASN A 300 11.10 12.94 2.89
CA ASN A 300 12.05 14.04 2.79
C ASN A 300 13.51 13.65 3.12
N GLY A 301 13.78 12.40 3.49
CA GLY A 301 15.12 11.97 3.93
C GLY A 301 15.59 12.70 5.19
N THR A 302 14.66 13.09 6.07
CA THR A 302 14.98 13.76 7.35
C THR A 302 15.61 12.75 8.30
N SER A 303 16.72 13.13 8.95
CA SER A 303 17.38 12.25 9.92
C SER A 303 16.44 11.90 11.08
N THR A 304 16.62 10.71 11.65
CA THR A 304 15.75 10.19 12.71
C THR A 304 15.69 11.12 13.92
N SER A 305 16.83 11.65 14.38
CA SER A 305 16.87 12.56 15.54
C SER A 305 16.24 13.91 15.25
N THR A 306 16.42 14.45 14.04
CA THR A 306 15.77 15.72 13.67
C THR A 306 14.27 15.54 13.52
N CYS A 307 13.84 14.41 12.96
CA CYS A 307 12.42 14.11 12.84
C CYS A 307 11.77 13.89 14.21
N GLU A 308 12.44 13.22 15.15
CA GLU A 308 11.95 13.07 16.52
C GLU A 308 11.71 14.44 17.17
N THR A 309 12.61 15.40 16.97
CA THR A 309 12.43 16.75 17.51
C THR A 309 11.24 17.49 16.87
N ILE A 310 10.92 17.18 15.61
CA ILE A 310 9.79 17.81 14.88
C ILE A 310 8.47 17.15 15.26
N CYS A 311 8.40 15.82 15.17
CA CYS A 311 7.17 15.04 15.29
C CYS A 311 6.85 14.58 16.72
N GLY A 312 7.86 14.53 17.61
CA GLY A 312 7.74 13.99 18.96
C GLY A 312 7.54 12.47 19.01
N THR A 313 7.53 11.91 20.22
CA THR A 313 7.32 10.48 20.50
C THR A 313 6.26 10.28 21.60
N ASN A 314 5.27 11.19 21.65
CA ASN A 314 4.34 11.28 22.78
C ASN A 314 3.25 10.19 22.78
N SER A 315 3.01 9.54 21.64
CA SER A 315 2.05 8.44 21.51
C SER A 315 2.70 7.16 20.99
N ASP A 316 2.00 6.04 21.15
CA ASP A 316 2.43 4.77 20.59
C ASP A 316 2.54 4.81 19.06
N CYS A 317 1.67 5.58 18.38
CA CYS A 317 1.74 5.77 16.92
C CYS A 317 2.96 6.59 16.49
N ALA A 318 3.33 7.62 17.27
CA ALA A 318 4.55 8.38 17.06
C ALA A 318 5.78 7.47 17.18
N ILE A 319 5.83 6.61 18.19
CA ILE A 319 6.93 5.66 18.38
C ILE A 319 6.99 4.65 17.23
N VAL A 320 5.85 4.08 16.81
CA VAL A 320 5.78 3.20 15.62
C VAL A 320 6.30 3.92 14.37
N GLY A 321 5.87 5.15 14.13
CA GLY A 321 6.35 5.99 13.02
C GLY A 321 7.86 6.23 13.08
N CYS A 322 8.39 6.51 14.27
CA CYS A 322 9.81 6.71 14.51
C CYS A 322 10.65 5.47 14.16
N TYR A 323 10.22 4.28 14.56
CA TYR A 323 10.89 3.03 14.18
C TYR A 323 10.84 2.76 12.67
N LYS A 324 9.72 3.08 11.99
CA LYS A 324 9.64 3.01 10.52
C LYS A 324 10.63 3.96 9.86
N LEU A 325 10.79 5.17 10.40
CA LEU A 325 11.80 6.12 9.92
C LEU A 325 13.23 5.60 10.15
N CYS A 326 13.52 4.94 11.27
CA CYS A 326 14.81 4.30 11.50
C CYS A 326 15.15 3.26 10.43
N ILE A 327 14.17 2.46 10.01
CA ILE A 327 14.34 1.50 8.90
C ILE A 327 14.70 2.26 7.62
N ALA A 328 13.92 3.29 7.26
CA ALA A 328 14.17 4.10 6.06
C ALA A 328 15.56 4.75 6.07
N ASN A 329 16.02 5.23 7.22
CA ASN A 329 17.31 5.89 7.40
C ASN A 329 18.47 4.92 7.70
N ASN A 330 18.23 3.61 7.78
CA ASN A 330 19.21 2.61 8.22
C ASN A 330 19.87 2.97 9.57
N THR A 331 19.07 3.47 10.52
CA THR A 331 19.53 3.79 11.88
C THR A 331 19.76 2.49 12.66
N SER A 332 20.88 2.42 13.39
CA SER A 332 21.17 1.24 14.20
C SER A 332 20.09 1.00 15.25
N THR A 333 19.80 -0.28 15.55
CA THR A 333 18.71 -0.67 16.46
C THR A 333 18.83 -0.01 17.84
N SER A 334 20.04 0.02 18.42
CA SER A 334 20.28 0.66 19.73
C SER A 334 20.11 2.19 19.68
N THR A 335 20.58 2.83 18.61
CA THR A 335 20.40 4.28 18.45
C THR A 335 18.93 4.62 18.26
N CYS A 336 18.21 3.80 17.49
CA CYS A 336 16.79 4.00 17.26
C CYS A 336 16.00 3.86 18.55
N GLU A 337 16.26 2.85 19.38
CA GLU A 337 15.61 2.70 20.68
C GLU A 337 15.86 3.91 21.58
N THR A 338 17.08 4.45 21.59
CA THR A 338 17.39 5.66 22.37
C THR A 338 16.64 6.90 21.89
N ILE A 339 16.37 7.02 20.58
CA ILE A 339 15.64 8.17 19.99
C ILE A 339 14.13 7.98 20.14
N CYS A 340 13.61 6.84 19.72
CA CYS A 340 12.19 6.56 19.62
C CYS A 340 11.56 6.11 20.94
N GLY A 341 12.37 5.57 21.86
CA GLY A 341 11.90 4.96 23.09
C GLY A 341 11.18 3.62 22.86
N THR A 342 10.56 3.12 23.92
CA THR A 342 9.72 1.92 23.90
C THR A 342 8.45 2.14 24.72
N SER A 343 7.38 1.45 24.33
CA SER A 343 6.15 1.39 25.11
C SER A 343 5.43 0.07 24.84
N ALA A 344 4.51 -0.28 25.74
CA ALA A 344 3.70 -1.51 25.65
C ALA A 344 2.32 -1.28 25.04
N GLY A 345 2.00 -0.04 24.67
CA GLY A 345 0.71 0.28 24.10
C GLY A 345 0.62 -0.12 22.62
N THR A 346 -0.53 0.13 22.02
CA THR A 346 -0.81 -0.26 20.64
C THR A 346 -1.25 0.98 19.88
N CYS A 347 -0.56 1.27 18.78
CA CYS A 347 -1.06 2.23 17.82
C CYS A 347 -2.28 1.61 17.13
N ASN A 348 -3.47 2.12 17.47
CA ASN A 348 -4.76 1.72 16.90
C ASN A 348 -5.38 2.85 16.07
N ALA A 349 -4.61 3.88 15.75
CA ALA A 349 -5.05 5.02 14.97
C ALA A 349 -4.70 4.83 13.50
N CYS A 350 -5.46 5.49 12.63
CA CYS A 350 -5.20 5.53 11.19
C CYS A 350 -5.02 4.14 10.61
N GLY A 351 -5.99 3.24 10.77
CA GLY A 351 -6.01 1.88 10.18
C GLY A 351 -4.79 1.00 10.47
N THR A 352 -3.91 1.37 11.40
CA THR A 352 -2.81 0.54 11.85
C THR A 352 -3.16 -0.10 13.19
N SER A 353 -2.70 -1.35 13.38
CA SER A 353 -2.76 -2.06 14.66
C SER A 353 -1.37 -2.65 14.88
N GLN A 354 -0.43 -1.80 15.30
CA GLN A 354 0.96 -2.19 15.52
C GLN A 354 1.42 -1.68 16.88
N THR A 355 2.16 -2.51 17.62
CA THR A 355 2.81 -2.04 18.86
C THR A 355 4.20 -1.47 18.54
N PRO A 356 4.70 -0.50 19.34
CA PRO A 356 6.09 -0.05 19.28
C PRO A 356 7.11 -1.18 19.38
N LYS A 357 6.78 -2.22 20.17
CA LYS A 357 7.59 -3.43 20.26
C LYS A 357 7.69 -4.14 18.92
N ASP A 358 6.58 -4.39 18.22
CA ASP A 358 6.60 -5.03 16.90
C ASP A 358 7.40 -4.21 15.88
N ALA A 359 7.28 -2.88 15.92
CA ALA A 359 8.04 -1.98 15.06
C ALA A 359 9.56 -2.04 15.36
N CYS A 360 9.95 -2.15 16.62
CA CYS A 360 11.34 -2.35 17.03
C CYS A 360 11.88 -3.70 16.53
N TYR A 361 11.12 -4.79 16.66
CA TYR A 361 11.52 -6.10 16.12
C TYR A 361 11.65 -6.10 14.59
N ALA A 362 10.79 -5.35 13.88
CA ALA A 362 10.93 -5.15 12.44
C ALA A 362 12.26 -4.45 12.09
N LEU A 363 12.66 -3.43 12.86
CA LEU A 363 13.97 -2.79 12.70
C LEU A 363 15.13 -3.75 12.98
N CYS A 364 15.03 -4.58 14.02
CA CYS A 364 16.06 -5.60 14.29
C CYS A 364 16.25 -6.54 13.11
N ALA A 365 15.15 -7.03 12.53
CA ALA A 365 15.16 -7.92 11.38
C ALA A 365 15.81 -7.22 10.18
N HIS A 366 15.43 -5.96 9.91
CA HIS A 366 16.03 -5.14 8.85
C HIS A 366 17.54 -4.96 9.03
N ASN A 367 17.98 -4.65 10.25
CA ASN A 367 19.39 -4.42 10.58
C ASN A 367 20.20 -5.71 10.76
N GLY A 368 19.59 -6.89 10.69
CA GLY A 368 20.25 -8.17 10.99
C GLY A 368 20.74 -8.27 12.44
N THR A 369 20.05 -7.63 13.38
CA THR A 369 20.37 -7.70 14.81
C THR A 369 20.06 -9.11 15.34
N SER A 370 20.99 -9.71 16.10
CA SER A 370 20.76 -11.05 16.66
C SER A 370 19.52 -11.08 17.55
N THR A 371 18.80 -12.20 17.56
CA THR A 371 17.56 -12.37 18.34
C THR A 371 17.75 -12.07 19.82
N SER A 372 18.87 -12.51 20.41
CA SER A 372 19.21 -12.23 21.81
C SER A 372 19.34 -10.73 22.08
N THR A 373 20.06 -10.02 21.22
CA THR A 373 20.28 -8.57 21.34
C THR A 373 18.98 -7.82 21.10
N CYS A 374 18.20 -8.24 20.10
CA CYS A 374 16.92 -7.65 19.80
C CYS A 374 15.94 -7.77 20.98
N SER A 375 15.85 -8.94 21.62
CA SER A 375 15.01 -9.10 22.82
C SER A 375 15.43 -8.24 23.99
N THR A 376 16.72 -7.89 24.08
CA THR A 376 17.22 -7.00 25.12
C THR A 376 16.86 -5.54 24.83
N ILE A 377 16.91 -5.13 23.57
CA ILE A 377 16.63 -3.75 23.15
C ILE A 377 15.12 -3.47 23.09
N CYS A 378 14.35 -4.36 22.45
CA CYS A 378 12.92 -4.16 22.22
C CYS A 378 12.03 -4.66 23.37
N GLY A 379 12.59 -5.37 24.35
CA GLY A 379 11.91 -5.96 25.50
C GLY A 379 10.89 -7.02 25.13
#